data_AF-F2QVS9-F1
#
_entry.id   AF-F2QVS9-F1
#
_cell.length_a   1.000
_cell.length_b   1.000
_cell.length_c   1.000
_cell.angle_alpha   90.00
_cell.angle_beta   90.00
_cell.angle_gamma   90.00
#
_symmetry.space_group_name_H-M   'P 1'
#
loop_
_entity.id
_entity.type
_entity.pdbx_description
1 polymer ?
#
loop_
_entity_poly.entity_id
_entity_poly.type
_entity_poly.pdbx_seq_one_letter_code
_entity_poly.pdbx_strand_id
1 'polypeptide(L)'
;MSEDRKLEQIFSDLAACENSMEKVEREVEQFKATKTKDVYLKRQELTKQIPKYWFIVLSEHDDFSEYIQTDDLRFLENITDIYVDWDLENSRDFSITIAFDDSDNKITAQVVTKHFKSEIDEETNQEKLVSEPATIQWPKEYDSINPYKITDKKSAEGKKNYRKGMKTFFAWFSWTGKKAGKEFRSGEELTRALVEDIFPYSTKYYTQACLTGQIEGDSSSEELDVSDEEVDEKDEEEEEEEEEEHRTKKPRIN
;
A
#
# COMPACT_ATOMS: atom_id res chain seq x y z
N MET A 1 9.55 51.04 -4.04
CA MET A 1 9.95 50.76 -2.63
C MET A 1 8.79 50.29 -1.73
N SER A 2 7.54 50.18 -2.20
CA SER A 2 6.36 49.86 -1.36
C SER A 2 5.66 48.55 -1.75
N GLU A 3 5.67 48.17 -3.03
CA GLU A 3 4.95 46.98 -3.53
C GLU A 3 5.84 45.73 -3.55
N ASP A 4 7.09 45.85 -4.01
CA ASP A 4 8.02 44.71 -4.05
C ASP A 4 8.25 44.08 -2.67
N ARG A 5 8.42 44.91 -1.63
CA ARG A 5 8.57 44.43 -0.24
C ARG A 5 7.30 43.76 0.31
N LYS A 6 6.13 44.22 -0.12
CA LYS A 6 4.86 43.56 0.26
C LYS A 6 4.73 42.21 -0.43
N LEU A 7 5.12 42.14 -1.70
CA LEU A 7 5.10 40.90 -2.47
C LEU A 7 6.10 39.87 -1.90
N GLU A 8 7.31 40.30 -1.54
CA GLU A 8 8.29 39.47 -0.85
C GLU A 8 7.74 38.90 0.47
N GLN A 9 7.06 39.74 1.27
CA GLN A 9 6.43 39.27 2.52
C GLN A 9 5.33 38.24 2.24
N ILE A 10 4.46 38.49 1.26
CA ILE A 10 3.40 37.55 0.87
C ILE A 10 3.99 36.21 0.45
N PHE A 11 5.05 36.18 -0.36
CA PHE A 11 5.70 34.93 -0.75
C PHE A 11 6.34 34.20 0.44
N SER A 12 6.92 34.92 1.39
CA SER A 12 7.43 34.34 2.62
C SER A 12 6.31 33.73 3.46
N ASP A 13 5.16 34.41 3.57
CA ASP A 13 4.02 33.94 4.33
C ASP A 13 3.38 32.71 3.67
N LEU A 14 3.26 32.71 2.34
CA LEU A 14 2.80 31.55 1.57
C LEU A 14 3.74 30.34 1.76
N ALA A 15 5.06 30.53 1.70
CA ALA A 15 6.01 29.45 1.98
C ALA A 15 5.89 28.92 3.41
N ALA A 16 5.58 29.77 4.39
CA ALA A 16 5.31 29.34 5.76
C ALA A 16 4.01 28.52 5.89
N CYS A 17 2.98 28.87 5.11
CA CYS A 17 1.74 28.09 5.00
C CYS A 17 2.03 26.70 4.42
N GLU A 18 2.76 26.60 3.31
CA GLU A 18 3.12 25.30 2.68
C GLU A 18 3.88 24.39 3.66
N ASN A 19 4.89 24.91 4.36
CA ASN A 19 5.62 24.15 5.38
C ASN A 19 4.72 23.68 6.53
N SER A 20 3.72 24.49 6.90
CA SER A 20 2.76 24.13 7.95
C SER A 20 1.80 23.04 7.47
N MET A 21 1.36 23.09 6.21
CA MET A 21 0.53 22.06 5.59
C MET A 21 1.27 20.72 5.51
N GLU A 22 2.52 20.70 5.02
CA GLU A 22 3.33 19.48 4.97
C GLU A 22 3.47 18.83 6.36
N LYS A 23 3.66 19.64 7.40
CA LYS A 23 3.74 19.14 8.78
C LYS A 23 2.42 18.50 9.22
N VAL A 24 1.28 19.14 8.95
CA VAL A 24 -0.05 18.61 9.31
C VAL A 24 -0.35 17.31 8.55
N GLU A 25 -0.07 17.26 7.25
CA GLU A 25 -0.28 16.05 6.44
C GLU A 25 0.53 14.88 7.00
N ARG A 26 1.80 15.10 7.33
CA ARG A 26 2.64 14.07 7.96
C ARG A 26 2.08 13.58 9.30
N GLU A 27 1.55 14.48 10.13
CA GLU A 27 0.93 14.11 11.41
C GLU A 27 -0.35 13.27 11.20
N VAL A 28 -1.18 13.61 10.20
CA VAL A 28 -2.39 12.86 9.84
C VAL A 28 -2.03 11.46 9.34
N GLU A 29 -1.03 11.34 8.47
CA GLU A 29 -0.58 10.05 7.95
C GLU A 29 -0.03 9.14 9.07
N GLN A 30 0.80 9.67 9.96
CA GLN A 30 1.33 8.94 11.12
C GLN A 30 0.20 8.49 12.06
N PHE A 31 -0.77 9.37 12.31
CA PHE A 31 -1.94 9.05 13.13
C PHE A 31 -2.77 7.93 12.49
N LYS A 32 -3.06 8.02 11.18
CA LYS A 32 -3.75 6.99 10.41
C LYS A 32 -3.01 5.65 10.47
N ALA A 33 -1.70 5.63 10.19
CA ALA A 33 -0.88 4.42 10.23
C ALA A 33 -0.94 3.75 11.62
N THR A 34 -0.82 4.55 12.67
CA THR A 34 -0.90 4.07 14.06
C THR A 34 -2.27 3.48 14.39
N LYS A 35 -3.35 4.18 14.05
CA LYS A 35 -4.72 3.74 14.40
C LYS A 35 -5.19 2.53 13.59
N THR A 36 -4.75 2.42 12.34
CA THR A 36 -5.18 1.34 11.45
C THR A 36 -4.37 0.06 11.61
N LYS A 37 -3.19 0.11 12.24
CA LYS A 37 -2.31 -1.07 12.42
C LYS A 37 -3.00 -2.27 13.05
N ASP A 38 -3.60 -2.09 14.22
CA ASP A 38 -4.28 -3.19 14.93
C ASP A 38 -5.52 -3.68 14.18
N VAL A 39 -6.19 -2.79 13.45
CA VAL A 39 -7.34 -3.14 12.58
C VAL A 39 -6.88 -4.04 11.44
N TYR A 40 -5.77 -3.70 10.77
CA TYR A 40 -5.21 -4.52 9.69
C TYR A 40 -4.67 -5.85 10.18
N LEU A 41 -4.06 -5.91 11.38
CA LEU A 41 -3.62 -7.16 11.99
C LEU A 41 -4.80 -8.09 12.29
N LYS A 42 -5.87 -7.56 12.87
CA LYS A 42 -7.11 -8.33 13.11
C LYS A 42 -7.73 -8.81 11.80
N ARG A 43 -7.78 -7.96 10.77
CA ARG A 43 -8.25 -8.35 9.44
C ARG A 43 -7.41 -9.48 8.86
N GLN A 44 -6.08 -9.38 8.95
CA GLN A 44 -5.14 -10.38 8.46
C GLN A 44 -5.34 -11.75 9.14
N GLU A 45 -5.60 -11.79 10.45
CA GLU A 45 -5.91 -13.03 11.16
C GLU A 45 -7.17 -13.72 10.64
N LEU A 46 -8.19 -12.94 10.25
CA LEU A 46 -9.43 -13.46 9.68
C LEU A 46 -9.25 -13.91 8.23
N THR A 47 -8.60 -13.10 7.38
CA THR A 47 -8.45 -13.41 5.95
C THR A 47 -7.56 -14.62 5.70
N LYS A 48 -6.59 -14.90 6.58
CA LYS A 48 -5.77 -16.13 6.55
C LYS A 48 -6.57 -17.42 6.70
N GLN A 49 -7.78 -17.35 7.25
CA GLN A 49 -8.66 -18.52 7.41
C GLN A 49 -9.49 -18.79 6.16
N ILE A 50 -9.48 -17.88 5.18
CA ILE A 50 -10.27 -17.96 3.96
C ILE A 50 -9.38 -18.52 2.82
N PRO A 51 -9.67 -19.73 2.31
CA PRO A 51 -8.89 -20.30 1.22
C PRO A 51 -8.90 -19.42 -0.02
N LYS A 52 -7.74 -19.25 -0.66
CA LYS A 52 -7.58 -18.47 -1.89
C LYS A 52 -8.05 -17.01 -1.81
N TYR A 53 -8.16 -16.43 -0.61
CA TYR A 53 -8.62 -15.05 -0.40
C TYR A 53 -7.90 -14.05 -1.32
N TRP A 54 -6.56 -14.02 -1.26
CA TRP A 54 -5.78 -13.08 -2.05
C TRP A 54 -5.84 -13.38 -3.56
N PHE A 55 -5.89 -14.64 -3.97
CA PHE A 55 -6.06 -14.98 -5.38
C PHE A 55 -7.38 -14.43 -5.94
N ILE A 56 -8.47 -14.56 -5.19
CA ILE A 56 -9.79 -14.03 -5.56
C ILE A 56 -9.74 -12.49 -5.62
N VAL A 57 -9.19 -11.85 -4.59
CA VAL A 57 -9.04 -10.39 -4.54
C VAL A 57 -8.26 -9.85 -5.74
N LEU A 58 -7.12 -10.46 -6.04
CA LEU A 58 -6.28 -10.06 -7.17
C LEU A 58 -6.93 -10.32 -8.53
N SER A 59 -7.82 -11.33 -8.62
CA SER A 59 -8.53 -11.65 -9.86
C SER A 59 -9.72 -10.73 -10.12
N GLU A 60 -10.36 -10.23 -9.06
CA GLU A 60 -11.49 -9.29 -9.15
C GLU A 60 -11.02 -7.84 -9.40
N HIS A 61 -9.80 -7.49 -9.04
CA HIS A 61 -9.28 -6.15 -9.26
C HIS A 61 -9.04 -5.87 -10.76
N ASP A 62 -9.78 -4.91 -11.33
CA ASP A 62 -9.83 -4.59 -12.76
C ASP A 62 -8.45 -4.50 -13.44
N ASP A 63 -7.53 -3.70 -12.87
CA ASP A 63 -6.26 -3.39 -13.52
C ASP A 63 -5.13 -4.37 -13.18
N PHE A 64 -5.33 -5.30 -12.24
CA PHE A 64 -4.21 -6.10 -11.71
C PHE A 64 -3.59 -6.99 -12.79
N SER A 65 -4.43 -7.50 -13.69
CA SER A 65 -4.02 -8.32 -14.83
C SER A 65 -3.14 -7.57 -15.84
N GLU A 66 -3.17 -6.23 -15.85
CA GLU A 66 -2.36 -5.40 -16.75
C GLU A 66 -0.89 -5.32 -16.30
N TYR A 67 -0.61 -5.55 -15.02
CA TYR A 67 0.74 -5.44 -14.47
C TYR A 67 1.58 -6.70 -14.67
N ILE A 68 0.95 -7.87 -14.77
CA ILE A 68 1.63 -9.18 -14.75
C ILE A 68 1.45 -9.95 -16.07
N GLN A 69 2.08 -11.12 -16.19
CA GLN A 69 1.78 -12.04 -17.29
C GLN A 69 0.64 -13.00 -16.91
N THR A 70 -0.17 -13.41 -17.88
CA THR A 70 -1.22 -14.43 -17.68
C THR A 70 -0.66 -15.73 -17.09
N ASP A 71 0.54 -16.14 -17.51
CA ASP A 71 1.24 -17.33 -16.98
C ASP A 71 1.56 -17.21 -15.47
N ASP A 72 1.57 -15.99 -14.90
CA ASP A 72 1.88 -15.77 -13.49
C ASP A 72 0.70 -16.14 -12.57
N LEU A 73 -0.54 -16.04 -13.05
CA LEU A 73 -1.77 -16.23 -12.26
C LEU A 73 -1.78 -17.57 -11.50
N ARG A 74 -1.26 -18.64 -12.13
CA ARG A 74 -1.21 -19.98 -11.54
C ARG A 74 -0.31 -20.10 -10.32
N PHE A 75 0.63 -19.16 -10.13
CA PHE A 75 1.49 -19.09 -8.93
C PHE A 75 0.89 -18.16 -7.87
N LEU A 76 0.02 -17.23 -8.27
CA LEU A 76 -0.67 -16.35 -7.34
C LEU A 76 -1.73 -17.11 -6.53
N GLU A 77 -2.20 -18.27 -7.02
CA GLU A 77 -3.03 -19.20 -6.24
C GLU A 77 -2.36 -19.65 -4.93
N ASN A 78 -1.02 -19.67 -4.89
CA ASN A 78 -0.26 -20.03 -3.68
C ASN A 78 -0.03 -18.84 -2.73
N ILE A 79 -0.50 -17.63 -3.06
CA ILE A 79 -0.41 -16.49 -2.15
C ILE A 79 -1.39 -16.71 -0.99
N THR A 80 -0.82 -16.92 0.19
CA THR A 80 -1.57 -17.08 1.44
C THR A 80 -1.79 -15.77 2.16
N ASP A 81 -0.91 -14.78 1.93
CA ASP A 81 -1.00 -13.48 2.59
C ASP A 81 -0.32 -12.37 1.80
N ILE A 82 -0.92 -11.18 1.84
CA ILE A 82 -0.32 -9.90 1.44
C ILE A 82 -0.55 -8.93 2.58
N TYR A 83 0.53 -8.36 3.11
CA TYR A 83 0.48 -7.41 4.22
C TYR A 83 1.31 -6.18 3.93
N VAL A 84 0.73 -5.00 4.16
CA VAL A 84 1.41 -3.72 4.08
C VAL A 84 1.64 -3.19 5.49
N ASP A 85 2.90 -2.89 5.83
CA ASP A 85 3.29 -2.24 7.08
C ASP A 85 3.86 -0.86 6.75
N TRP A 86 3.20 0.19 7.21
CA TRP A 86 3.68 1.56 7.10
C TRP A 86 4.63 1.87 8.26
N ASP A 87 5.73 2.55 7.95
CA ASP A 87 6.68 2.99 8.96
C ASP A 87 6.05 4.10 9.83
N LEU A 88 6.15 3.96 11.14
CA LEU A 88 5.52 4.89 12.09
C LEU A 88 6.32 6.19 12.26
N GLU A 89 7.62 6.17 11.97
CA GLU A 89 8.49 7.34 12.02
C GLU A 89 8.42 8.13 10.70
N ASN A 90 8.35 7.41 9.57
CA ASN A 90 8.19 7.96 8.24
C ASN A 90 7.00 7.30 7.51
N SER A 91 5.80 7.86 7.63
CA SER A 91 4.55 7.31 7.07
C SER A 91 4.55 7.08 5.56
N ARG A 92 5.48 7.71 4.84
CA ARG A 92 5.68 7.53 3.40
C ARG A 92 6.49 6.28 3.06
N ASP A 93 7.28 5.78 4.00
CA ASP A 93 8.00 4.52 3.86
C ASP A 93 7.08 3.37 4.29
N PHE A 94 7.15 2.26 3.55
CA PHE A 94 6.36 1.08 3.86
C PHE A 94 7.05 -0.19 3.38
N SER A 95 6.56 -1.32 3.85
CA SER A 95 6.97 -2.63 3.37
C SER A 95 5.75 -3.45 2.95
N ILE A 96 5.93 -4.26 1.91
CA ILE A 96 4.95 -5.23 1.46
C ILE A 96 5.54 -6.62 1.71
N THR A 97 4.83 -7.42 2.50
CA THR A 97 5.16 -8.82 2.78
C THR A 97 4.19 -9.73 2.06
N ILE A 98 4.71 -10.65 1.23
CA ILE A 98 3.92 -11.64 0.51
C ILE A 98 4.35 -13.04 0.96
N ALA A 99 3.39 -13.85 1.40
CA ALA A 99 3.60 -15.23 1.82
C ALA A 99 3.04 -16.20 0.78
N PHE A 100 3.86 -17.19 0.41
CA PHE A 100 3.51 -18.26 -0.51
C PHE A 100 3.52 -19.61 0.21
N ASP A 101 2.54 -20.47 -0.08
CA ASP A 101 2.59 -21.89 0.25
C ASP A 101 3.18 -22.74 -0.88
N ASP A 102 3.34 -24.03 -0.63
CA ASP A 102 3.81 -25.04 -1.58
C ASP A 102 2.76 -26.14 -1.85
N SER A 103 1.48 -25.83 -1.65
CA SER A 103 0.38 -26.83 -1.65
C SER A 103 0.27 -27.64 -2.94
N ASP A 104 0.64 -27.06 -4.08
CA ASP A 104 0.61 -27.70 -5.41
C ASP A 104 2.00 -27.90 -6.04
N ASN A 105 3.08 -27.64 -5.27
CA ASN A 105 4.48 -27.73 -5.70
C ASN A 105 4.87 -26.83 -6.90
N LYS A 106 4.05 -25.85 -7.31
CA LYS A 106 4.40 -24.91 -8.40
C LYS A 106 5.44 -23.88 -7.96
N ILE A 107 5.41 -23.49 -6.68
CA ILE A 107 6.35 -22.56 -6.05
C ILE A 107 6.81 -23.12 -4.69
N THR A 108 8.01 -22.76 -4.27
CA THR A 108 8.50 -23.08 -2.91
C THR A 108 7.83 -22.17 -1.90
N ALA A 109 7.38 -22.73 -0.77
CA ALA A 109 6.88 -21.96 0.36
C ALA A 109 7.94 -20.97 0.85
N GLN A 110 7.56 -19.69 0.95
CA GLN A 110 8.47 -18.61 1.31
C GLN A 110 7.68 -17.36 1.71
N VAL A 111 8.31 -16.50 2.50
CA VAL A 111 7.79 -15.18 2.87
C VAL A 111 8.80 -14.14 2.41
N VAL A 112 8.36 -13.19 1.60
CA VAL A 112 9.23 -12.18 1.00
C VAL A 112 8.73 -10.80 1.38
N THR A 113 9.57 -10.02 2.06
CA THR A 113 9.30 -8.63 2.42
C THR A 113 10.11 -7.72 1.52
N LYS A 114 9.45 -6.76 0.88
CA LYS A 114 10.05 -5.73 0.03
C LYS A 114 9.77 -4.35 0.63
N HIS A 115 10.81 -3.53 0.73
CA HIS A 115 10.75 -2.21 1.35
C HIS A 115 10.71 -1.12 0.28
N PHE A 116 9.94 -0.08 0.53
CA PHE A 116 9.70 1.04 -0.38
C PHE A 116 9.85 2.36 0.36
N LYS A 117 10.30 3.35 -0.39
CA LYS A 117 10.42 4.73 0.07
C LYS A 117 9.90 5.67 -1.01
N SER A 118 9.30 6.76 -0.57
CA SER A 118 8.98 7.88 -1.45
C SER A 118 10.14 8.86 -1.49
N GLU A 119 10.59 9.18 -2.70
CA GLU A 119 11.58 10.22 -2.97
C GLU A 119 10.96 11.28 -3.90
N ILE A 120 11.34 12.54 -3.73
CA ILE A 120 11.00 13.58 -4.71
C ILE A 120 12.04 13.51 -5.84
N ASP A 121 11.57 13.32 -7.05
CA ASP A 121 12.40 13.34 -8.25
C ASP A 121 12.86 14.78 -8.52
N GLU A 122 14.18 15.02 -8.50
CA GLU A 122 14.77 16.36 -8.62
C GLU A 122 14.48 17.03 -9.97
N GLU A 123 14.23 16.26 -11.04
CA GLU A 123 14.01 16.80 -12.38
C GLU A 123 12.55 17.21 -12.58
N THR A 124 11.61 16.42 -12.07
CA THR A 124 10.17 16.60 -12.27
C THR A 124 9.47 17.27 -11.08
N ASN A 125 10.13 17.32 -9.92
CA ASN A 125 9.57 17.74 -8.64
C ASN A 125 8.29 16.96 -8.28
N GLN A 126 8.22 15.69 -8.70
CA GLN A 126 7.12 14.76 -8.41
C GLN A 126 7.58 13.67 -7.46
N GLU A 127 6.66 13.17 -6.65
CA GLU A 127 6.91 12.00 -5.81
C GLU A 127 7.08 10.75 -6.67
N LYS A 128 8.08 9.96 -6.33
CA LYS A 128 8.44 8.73 -7.01
C LYS A 128 8.74 7.64 -5.97
N LEU A 129 8.26 6.44 -6.24
CA LEU A 129 8.62 5.28 -5.41
C LEU A 129 9.98 4.71 -5.80
N VAL A 130 10.77 4.38 -4.79
CA VAL A 130 12.00 3.60 -4.94
C VAL A 130 11.98 2.40 -4.00
N SER A 131 12.77 1.39 -4.33
CA SER A 131 12.85 0.16 -3.55
C SER A 131 14.22 -0.49 -3.60
N GLU A 132 14.46 -1.41 -2.68
CA GLU A 132 15.58 -2.34 -2.74
C GLU A 132 15.13 -3.71 -3.27
N PRO A 133 15.99 -4.44 -4.00
CA PRO A 133 15.67 -5.79 -4.43
C PRO A 133 15.40 -6.71 -3.24
N ALA A 134 14.28 -7.42 -3.26
CA ALA A 134 13.96 -8.48 -2.31
C ALA A 134 14.29 -9.84 -2.93
N THR A 135 14.91 -10.72 -2.14
CA THR A 135 15.28 -12.06 -2.61
C THR A 135 14.06 -12.97 -2.62
N ILE A 136 13.73 -13.52 -3.78
CA ILE A 136 12.63 -14.48 -3.98
C ILE A 136 13.14 -15.71 -4.74
N GLN A 137 12.65 -16.90 -4.35
CA GLN A 137 12.84 -18.12 -5.11
C GLN A 137 11.81 -18.18 -6.23
N TRP A 138 12.28 -18.08 -7.47
CA TRP A 138 11.42 -18.18 -8.66
C TRP A 138 10.91 -19.62 -8.82
N PRO A 139 9.71 -19.80 -9.42
CA PRO A 139 9.23 -21.11 -9.81
C PRO A 139 10.23 -21.85 -10.69
N LYS A 140 10.39 -23.17 -10.48
CA LYS A 140 11.31 -24.00 -11.29
C LYS A 140 10.96 -23.96 -12.77
N GLU A 141 9.68 -23.87 -13.10
CA GLU A 141 9.20 -23.73 -14.47
C GLU A 141 9.71 -22.47 -15.17
N TYR A 142 10.05 -21.43 -14.40
CA TYR A 142 10.60 -20.18 -14.90
C TYR A 142 12.12 -20.20 -15.00
N ASP A 143 12.80 -21.32 -14.76
CA ASP A 143 14.27 -21.42 -14.86
C ASP A 143 14.82 -20.95 -16.20
N SER A 144 14.10 -21.22 -17.30
CA SER A 144 14.49 -20.81 -18.66
C SER A 144 14.42 -19.30 -18.90
N ILE A 145 13.62 -18.58 -18.11
CA ILE A 145 13.40 -17.12 -18.22
C ILE A 145 13.93 -16.35 -17.00
N ASN A 146 14.39 -17.05 -15.96
CA ASN A 146 14.89 -16.45 -14.74
C ASN A 146 16.19 -15.65 -15.02
N PRO A 147 16.20 -14.33 -14.79
CA PRO A 147 17.36 -13.46 -15.01
C PRO A 147 18.66 -13.92 -14.34
N TYR A 148 18.58 -14.66 -13.24
CA TYR A 148 19.73 -15.16 -12.48
C TYR A 148 20.28 -16.50 -13.01
N LYS A 149 19.48 -17.25 -13.78
CA LYS A 149 19.88 -18.54 -14.38
C LYS A 149 20.27 -18.46 -15.85
N ILE A 150 19.90 -17.37 -16.55
CA ILE A 150 20.29 -17.14 -17.95
C ILE A 150 21.81 -16.85 -18.02
N THR A 151 22.57 -17.78 -18.59
CA THR A 151 24.03 -17.72 -18.73
C THR A 151 24.48 -16.82 -19.88
N ASP A 152 23.87 -16.94 -21.06
CA ASP A 152 24.19 -16.11 -22.23
C ASP A 152 23.14 -15.03 -22.48
N LYS A 153 23.28 -13.89 -21.80
CA LYS A 153 22.43 -12.70 -22.00
C LYS A 153 22.74 -11.92 -23.29
N LYS A 154 23.73 -12.34 -24.09
CA LYS A 154 24.14 -11.62 -25.31
C LYS A 154 23.48 -12.21 -26.57
N SER A 155 23.24 -13.51 -26.58
CA SER A 155 22.50 -14.18 -27.67
C SER A 155 21.09 -13.61 -27.87
N ALA A 156 20.55 -13.79 -29.08
CA ALA A 156 19.18 -13.39 -29.39
C ALA A 156 18.15 -14.11 -28.50
N GLU A 157 18.37 -15.40 -28.25
CA GLU A 157 17.51 -16.23 -27.40
C GLU A 157 17.60 -15.82 -25.93
N GLY A 158 18.81 -15.64 -25.38
CA GLY A 158 18.97 -15.19 -24.00
C GLY A 158 18.40 -13.80 -23.74
N LYS A 159 18.53 -12.86 -24.70
CA LYS A 159 17.85 -11.56 -24.63
C LYS A 159 16.34 -11.69 -24.66
N LYS A 160 15.78 -12.60 -25.46
CA LYS A 160 14.35 -12.88 -25.52
C LYS A 160 13.85 -13.44 -24.18
N ASN A 161 14.54 -14.45 -23.63
CA ASN A 161 14.18 -15.08 -22.37
C ASN A 161 14.30 -14.11 -21.19
N TYR A 162 15.37 -13.30 -21.16
CA TYR A 162 15.54 -12.27 -20.14
C TYR A 162 14.39 -11.26 -20.17
N ARG A 163 14.01 -10.76 -21.36
CA ARG A 163 12.87 -9.85 -21.50
C ARG A 163 11.54 -10.50 -21.12
N LYS A 164 11.36 -11.81 -21.38
CA LYS A 164 10.18 -12.55 -20.93
C LYS A 164 10.14 -12.61 -19.39
N GLY A 165 11.25 -13.00 -18.75
CA GLY A 165 11.37 -13.05 -17.29
C GLY A 165 11.15 -11.70 -16.61
N MET A 166 11.71 -10.62 -17.16
CA MET A 166 11.58 -9.27 -16.61
C MET A 166 10.14 -8.70 -16.65
N LYS A 167 9.20 -9.37 -17.33
CA LYS A 167 7.78 -9.00 -17.34
C LYS A 167 6.93 -9.80 -16.36
N THR A 168 7.51 -10.83 -15.73
CA THR A 168 6.78 -11.66 -14.76
C THR A 168 6.63 -10.95 -13.43
N PHE A 169 5.60 -11.29 -12.66
CA PHE A 169 5.41 -10.84 -11.28
C PHE A 169 6.66 -11.04 -10.42
N PHE A 170 7.43 -12.11 -10.63
CA PHE A 170 8.68 -12.37 -9.88
C PHE A 170 9.78 -11.33 -10.13
N ALA A 171 9.77 -10.65 -11.28
CA ALA A 171 10.71 -9.57 -11.56
C ALA A 171 10.39 -8.29 -10.78
N TRP A 172 9.16 -8.09 -10.33
CA TRP A 172 8.78 -6.95 -9.47
C TRP A 172 9.59 -6.94 -8.16
N PHE A 173 9.92 -8.11 -7.59
CA PHE A 173 10.76 -8.19 -6.39
C PHE A 173 12.16 -7.57 -6.60
N SER A 174 12.66 -7.56 -7.85
CA SER A 174 13.93 -6.95 -8.23
C SER A 174 13.83 -5.50 -8.70
N TRP A 175 12.62 -4.95 -8.84
CA TRP A 175 12.39 -3.56 -9.25
C TRP A 175 12.92 -2.61 -8.18
N THR A 176 13.51 -1.48 -8.60
CA THR A 176 14.07 -0.48 -7.67
C THR A 176 13.58 0.93 -7.93
N GLY A 177 12.97 1.20 -9.08
CA GLY A 177 12.61 2.55 -9.52
C GLY A 177 13.80 3.37 -10.03
N LYS A 178 15.03 2.84 -9.92
CA LYS A 178 16.27 3.58 -10.24
C LYS A 178 16.76 3.37 -11.67
N LYS A 179 16.23 2.39 -12.41
CA LYS A 179 16.72 2.04 -13.76
C LYS A 179 15.57 2.00 -14.77
N ALA A 180 15.12 3.19 -15.19
CA ALA A 180 14.06 3.36 -16.16
C ALA A 180 14.28 2.52 -17.44
N GLY A 181 13.24 1.77 -17.84
CA GLY A 181 13.24 0.92 -19.03
C GLY A 181 14.10 -0.35 -18.96
N LYS A 182 14.81 -0.61 -17.84
CA LYS A 182 15.66 -1.81 -17.65
C LYS A 182 15.14 -2.76 -16.57
N GLU A 183 14.06 -2.38 -15.89
CA GLU A 183 13.43 -3.12 -14.80
C GLU A 183 12.04 -3.62 -15.21
N PHE A 184 11.34 -4.23 -14.26
CA PHE A 184 9.93 -4.56 -14.41
C PHE A 184 9.12 -3.29 -14.77
N ARG A 185 8.31 -3.38 -15.83
CA ARG A 185 7.74 -2.20 -16.49
C ARG A 185 6.81 -1.42 -15.59
N SER A 186 5.91 -2.11 -14.89
CA SER A 186 4.82 -1.50 -14.13
C SER A 186 5.14 -1.52 -12.62
N GLY A 187 6.40 -1.31 -12.26
CA GLY A 187 6.86 -1.57 -10.90
C GLY A 187 6.36 -0.54 -9.88
N GLU A 188 6.24 0.71 -10.29
CA GLU A 188 5.64 1.75 -9.45
C GLU A 188 4.13 1.57 -9.39
N GLU A 189 3.49 1.39 -10.54
CA GLU A 189 2.03 1.27 -10.69
C GLU A 189 1.49 0.06 -9.92
N LEU A 190 2.13 -1.10 -10.04
CA LEU A 190 1.76 -2.29 -9.26
C LEU A 190 1.94 -2.04 -7.75
N THR A 191 2.99 -1.33 -7.35
CA THR A 191 3.22 -1.05 -5.93
C THR A 191 2.15 -0.10 -5.37
N ARG A 192 1.78 0.94 -6.13
CA ARG A 192 0.70 1.86 -5.76
C ARG A 192 -0.64 1.14 -5.71
N ALA A 193 -0.97 0.33 -6.72
CA ALA A 193 -2.18 -0.50 -6.70
C ALA A 193 -2.24 -1.40 -5.47
N LEU A 194 -1.11 -2.02 -5.07
CA LEU A 194 -1.06 -2.84 -3.86
C LEU A 194 -1.34 -2.05 -2.58
N VAL A 195 -0.76 -0.86 -2.42
CA VAL A 195 -0.79 -0.10 -1.15
C VAL A 195 -1.98 0.84 -1.03
N GLU A 196 -2.37 1.48 -2.13
CA GLU A 196 -3.40 2.51 -2.17
C GLU A 196 -4.79 1.91 -2.42
N ASP A 197 -4.88 0.72 -3.03
CA ASP A 197 -6.15 0.12 -3.44
C ASP A 197 -6.34 -1.34 -2.97
N ILE A 198 -5.61 -2.30 -3.56
CA ILE A 198 -5.80 -3.74 -3.37
C ILE A 198 -5.73 -4.14 -1.89
N PHE A 199 -4.69 -3.73 -1.17
CA PHE A 199 -4.55 -4.09 0.24
C PHE A 199 -5.63 -3.42 1.10
N PRO A 200 -5.84 -2.09 1.09
CA PRO A 200 -6.91 -1.46 1.86
C PRO A 200 -8.29 -2.04 1.58
N TYR A 201 -8.65 -2.24 0.31
CA TYR A 201 -10.00 -2.64 -0.10
C TYR A 201 -10.15 -4.13 -0.43
N SER A 202 -9.19 -4.98 -0.05
CA SER A 202 -9.23 -6.43 -0.34
C SER A 202 -10.57 -7.10 0.02
N THR A 203 -11.16 -6.74 1.16
CA THR A 203 -12.44 -7.34 1.60
C THR A 203 -13.59 -6.96 0.68
N LYS A 204 -13.60 -5.73 0.15
CA LYS A 204 -14.59 -5.27 -0.82
C LYS A 204 -14.52 -6.10 -2.11
N TYR A 205 -13.33 -6.27 -2.67
CA TYR A 205 -13.12 -7.10 -3.86
C TYR A 205 -13.53 -8.55 -3.61
N TYR A 206 -13.15 -9.12 -2.46
CA TYR A 206 -13.57 -10.47 -2.11
C TYR A 206 -15.10 -10.60 -2.05
N THR A 207 -15.79 -9.68 -1.37
CA THR A 207 -17.27 -9.70 -1.28
C THR A 207 -17.94 -9.50 -2.65
N GLN A 208 -17.37 -8.67 -3.51
CA GLN A 208 -17.87 -8.47 -4.87
C GLN A 208 -17.76 -9.76 -5.71
N ALA A 209 -16.65 -10.48 -5.60
CA ALA A 209 -16.48 -11.79 -6.24
C ALA A 209 -17.48 -12.84 -5.71
N CYS A 210 -17.80 -12.81 -4.40
CA CYS A 210 -18.86 -13.65 -3.83
C CYS A 210 -20.23 -13.33 -4.44
N LEU A 211 -20.60 -12.05 -4.49
CA LEU A 211 -21.92 -11.59 -4.95
C LEU A 211 -22.14 -11.84 -6.44
N THR A 212 -21.10 -11.69 -7.25
CA THR A 212 -21.16 -11.92 -8.70
C THR A 212 -21.17 -13.42 -9.07
N GLY A 213 -21.10 -14.31 -8.08
CA GLY A 213 -21.10 -15.76 -8.29
C GLY A 213 -19.80 -16.30 -8.92
N GLN A 214 -18.72 -15.51 -8.91
CA GLN A 214 -17.41 -15.94 -9.40
C GLN A 214 -16.75 -16.99 -8.50
N ILE A 215 -17.26 -17.15 -7.28
CA ILE A 215 -16.84 -18.18 -6.33
C ILE A 215 -17.88 -19.31 -6.36
N GLU A 216 -17.62 -20.38 -7.11
CA GLU A 216 -18.45 -21.59 -7.11
C GLU A 216 -18.26 -22.36 -5.78
N GLY A 217 -19.01 -21.99 -4.75
CA GLY A 217 -18.98 -22.66 -3.46
C GLY A 217 -20.06 -22.17 -2.49
N ASP A 218 -21.27 -22.72 -2.62
CA ASP A 218 -22.35 -22.84 -1.60
C ASP A 218 -22.54 -21.69 -0.58
N SER A 219 -22.37 -20.43 -0.99
CA SER A 219 -22.81 -19.31 -0.17
C SER A 219 -24.26 -19.02 -0.53
N SER A 220 -25.18 -19.58 0.27
CA SER A 220 -26.54 -19.06 0.39
C SER A 220 -26.45 -17.57 0.72
N SER A 221 -26.45 -16.74 -0.32
CA SER A 221 -26.38 -15.29 -0.25
C SER A 221 -27.69 -14.76 0.33
N GLU A 222 -27.88 -14.91 1.63
CA GLU A 222 -28.57 -13.87 2.38
C GLU A 222 -27.65 -12.65 2.30
N GLU A 223 -28.11 -11.63 1.58
CA GLU A 223 -27.49 -10.31 1.47
C GLU A 223 -26.89 -9.93 2.83
N LEU A 224 -25.56 -9.92 2.94
CA LEU A 224 -24.89 -9.34 4.10
C LEU A 224 -25.16 -7.84 4.03
N ASP A 225 -26.24 -7.41 4.68
CA ASP A 225 -26.56 -6.00 4.91
C ASP A 225 -25.49 -5.42 5.83
N VAL A 226 -24.39 -4.98 5.24
CA VAL A 226 -23.40 -4.13 5.89
C VAL A 226 -24.00 -2.72 5.89
N SER A 227 -25.07 -2.54 6.67
CA SER A 227 -25.57 -1.21 6.98
C SER A 227 -24.51 -0.50 7.81
N ASP A 228 -23.98 0.59 7.26
CA ASP A 228 -23.11 1.55 7.91
C ASP A 228 -23.76 1.97 9.24
N GLU A 229 -23.27 1.46 10.37
CA GLU A 229 -23.69 1.94 11.68
C GLU A 229 -23.13 3.36 11.82
N GLU A 230 -23.98 4.34 11.49
CA GLU A 230 -23.73 5.76 11.73
C GLU A 230 -23.26 5.93 13.17
N VAL A 231 -22.05 6.48 13.32
CA VAL A 231 -21.44 6.80 14.59
C VAL A 231 -22.29 7.89 15.23
N ASP A 232 -23.04 7.51 16.27
CA ASP A 232 -23.87 8.40 17.09
C ASP A 232 -22.94 9.44 17.75
N GLU A 233 -22.79 10.60 17.12
CA GLU A 233 -22.19 11.80 17.70
C GLU A 233 -23.05 12.25 18.87
N LYS A 234 -22.70 11.79 20.08
CA LYS A 234 -23.19 12.39 21.30
C LYS A 234 -22.45 13.71 21.51
N ASP A 235 -23.06 14.78 21.02
CA ASP A 235 -22.88 16.14 21.49
C ASP A 235 -23.11 16.18 23.01
N GLU A 236 -22.03 16.27 23.78
CA GLU A 236 -22.09 16.76 25.16
C GLU A 236 -21.99 18.30 25.10
N GLU A 237 -23.13 18.95 24.87
CA GLU A 237 -23.33 20.33 25.29
C GLU A 237 -23.52 20.36 26.82
N GLU A 238 -22.51 20.79 27.57
CA GLU A 238 -22.70 21.34 28.92
C GLU A 238 -22.15 22.77 28.98
N GLU A 239 -23.12 23.67 28.79
CA GLU A 239 -23.31 25.03 29.32
C GLU A 239 -22.12 25.81 29.90
N GLU A 240 -21.84 26.95 29.23
CA GLU A 240 -21.14 28.10 29.77
C GLU A 240 -21.99 28.78 30.90
N GLU A 241 -21.46 28.83 32.13
CA GLU A 241 -21.83 29.88 33.09
C GLU A 241 -20.67 30.89 33.20
N GLU A 242 -20.81 32.01 32.50
CA GLU A 242 -20.12 33.27 32.84
C GLU A 242 -20.90 33.99 33.95
N GLU A 243 -20.29 34.15 35.13
CA GLU A 243 -20.51 35.34 35.97
C GLU A 243 -19.17 36.04 36.21
N GLU A 244 -19.01 37.19 35.57
CA GLU A 244 -17.89 38.11 35.74
C GLU A 244 -17.95 38.89 37.07
N GLU A 245 -16.75 39.04 37.66
CA GLU A 245 -16.22 40.18 38.39
C GLU A 245 -16.93 40.75 39.66
N HIS A 246 -16.17 40.73 40.77
CA HIS A 246 -15.42 41.92 41.26
C HIS A 246 -15.38 42.02 42.80
N ARG A 247 -14.26 41.68 43.46
CA ARG A 247 -13.47 42.62 44.29
C ARG A 247 -12.32 41.97 45.07
N THR A 248 -11.16 42.56 44.83
CA THR A 248 -9.97 42.55 45.67
C THR A 248 -10.22 43.07 47.11
N LYS A 249 -9.63 42.42 48.12
CA LYS A 249 -8.67 42.98 49.13
C LYS A 249 -8.42 42.04 50.32
N LYS A 250 -7.14 41.93 50.69
CA LYS A 250 -6.53 41.16 51.80
C LYS A 250 -6.90 41.72 53.23
N PRO A 251 -6.22 41.32 54.34
CA PRO A 251 -6.60 40.30 55.33
C PRO A 251 -6.81 40.89 56.75
N ARG A 252 -7.19 40.08 57.76
CA ARG A 252 -6.94 40.29 59.22
C ARG A 252 -7.43 39.07 60.04
N ILE A 253 -6.53 38.32 60.71
CA ILE A 253 -6.22 38.40 62.16
C ILE A 253 -7.47 38.28 63.05
N ASN A 254 -7.63 37.11 63.68
CA ASN A 254 -7.47 36.89 65.13
C ASN A 254 -7.24 35.40 65.41
#